data_AF-A0A9P9D8P7-F1
#
_entry.id   AF-A0A9P9D8P7-F1
#
_cell.length_a   1.000
_cell.length_b   1.000
_cell.length_c   1.000
_cell.angle_alpha   90.00
_cell.angle_beta   90.00
_cell.angle_gamma   90.00
#
_symmetry.space_group_name_H-M   'P 1'
#
loop_
_entity.id
_entity.type
_entity.pdbx_description
1 polymer ?
#
loop_
_entity_poly.entity_id
_entity_poly.type
_entity_poly.pdbx_seq_one_letter_code
_entity_poly.pdbx_strand_id
1 'polypeptide(L)'
;MESLCKTTYSSFREADEAVHAAARATGQSLAVDKKKPNAANPRKVIYRCSKGRKFNSQARSSTHTSRRRKTSTQMTGCPFRLAAVRRDDSPWVVRPVEGVNTDQHNHESLDPATYPKYRKYGIMKRRAGIINAWNAGTRPHQILAQLRADPDSNVNIVTRHDLNNLLRQHRREE
;
A
#
# COMPACT_ATOMS: atom_id res chain seq x y z
N MET A 1 -15.13 -4.16 7.05
CA MET A 1 -14.17 -5.29 7.05
C MET A 1 -14.82 -6.62 7.43
N GLU A 2 -15.96 -6.62 8.12
CA GLU A 2 -16.68 -7.85 8.50
C GLU A 2 -17.05 -8.74 7.32
N SER A 3 -17.40 -8.16 6.15
CA SER A 3 -17.71 -8.92 4.94
C SER A 3 -16.54 -9.78 4.44
N LEU A 4 -15.29 -9.35 4.62
CA LEU A 4 -14.11 -10.14 4.25
C LEU A 4 -13.99 -11.42 5.09
N CYS A 5 -14.48 -11.38 6.33
CA CYS A 5 -14.31 -12.49 7.27
C CYS A 5 -15.30 -13.64 6.99
N LYS A 6 -16.32 -13.39 6.16
CA LYS A 6 -17.34 -14.36 5.77
C LYS A 6 -17.05 -15.01 4.41
N THR A 7 -16.07 -14.50 3.67
CA THR A 7 -15.70 -14.97 2.33
C THR A 7 -14.50 -15.90 2.40
N THR A 8 -14.52 -16.94 1.56
CA THR A 8 -13.39 -17.83 1.32
C THR A 8 -12.79 -17.50 -0.05
N TYR A 9 -11.48 -17.66 -0.19
CA TYR A 9 -10.74 -17.31 -1.41
C TYR A 9 -9.96 -18.52 -1.92
N SER A 10 -9.97 -18.72 -3.24
CA SER A 10 -9.30 -19.85 -3.89
C SER A 10 -7.78 -19.76 -3.81
N SER A 11 -7.25 -18.53 -3.78
CA SER A 11 -5.82 -18.25 -3.79
C SER A 11 -5.42 -17.16 -2.79
N PHE A 12 -4.14 -17.14 -2.42
CA PHE A 12 -3.59 -16.07 -1.59
C PHE A 12 -3.70 -14.71 -2.29
N ARG A 13 -3.49 -14.67 -3.62
CA ARG A 13 -3.53 -13.44 -4.40
C ARG A 13 -4.92 -12.80 -4.33
N GLU A 14 -5.95 -13.61 -4.49
CA GLU A 14 -7.34 -13.16 -4.40
C GLU A 14 -7.66 -12.63 -2.99
N ALA A 15 -7.23 -13.33 -1.93
CA ALA A 15 -7.37 -12.86 -0.56
C ALA A 15 -6.61 -11.54 -0.31
N ASP A 16 -5.38 -11.40 -0.83
CA ASP A 16 -4.57 -10.19 -0.71
C ASP A 16 -5.23 -9.00 -1.43
N GLU A 17 -5.71 -9.21 -2.65
CA GLU A 17 -6.45 -8.20 -3.42
C GLU A 17 -7.71 -7.75 -2.68
N ALA A 18 -8.49 -8.69 -2.14
CA ALA A 18 -9.70 -8.38 -1.38
C ALA A 18 -9.40 -7.60 -0.09
N VAL A 19 -8.35 -7.98 0.65
CA VAL A 19 -7.89 -7.26 1.84
C VAL A 19 -7.51 -5.82 1.51
N HIS A 20 -6.77 -5.61 0.43
CA HIS A 20 -6.36 -4.27 0.01
C HIS A 20 -7.51 -3.44 -0.54
N ALA A 21 -8.45 -4.04 -1.26
CA ALA A 21 -9.64 -3.38 -1.75
C ALA A 21 -10.52 -2.90 -0.59
N ALA A 22 -10.77 -3.75 0.42
CA ALA A 22 -11.56 -3.36 1.59
C ALA A 22 -10.85 -2.29 2.42
N ALA A 23 -9.54 -2.42 2.64
CA ALA A 23 -8.77 -1.40 3.35
C ALA A 23 -8.90 -0.04 2.65
N ARG A 24 -8.72 -0.02 1.32
CA ARG A 24 -8.88 1.19 0.50
C ARG A 24 -10.27 1.80 0.62
N ALA A 25 -11.33 0.98 0.53
CA ALA A 25 -12.71 1.44 0.66
C ALA A 25 -12.98 2.13 2.01
N THR A 26 -12.30 1.70 3.07
CA THR A 26 -12.39 2.31 4.41
C THR A 26 -11.44 3.49 4.64
N GLY A 27 -10.68 3.94 3.64
CA GLY A 27 -9.64 4.98 3.79
C GLY A 27 -8.42 4.53 4.60
N GLN A 28 -8.23 3.22 4.70
CA GLN A 28 -7.12 2.59 5.43
C GLN A 28 -6.11 2.02 4.44
N SER A 29 -4.90 1.73 4.92
CA SER A 29 -3.88 1.04 4.14
C SER A 29 -3.21 -0.03 4.98
N LEU A 30 -3.13 -1.23 4.42
CA LEU A 30 -2.51 -2.39 5.07
C LEU A 30 -1.22 -2.77 4.35
N ALA A 31 -0.29 -3.32 5.13
CA ALA A 31 0.98 -3.87 4.67
C ALA A 31 1.21 -5.24 5.32
N VAL A 32 1.86 -6.14 4.59
CA VAL A 32 2.27 -7.43 5.15
C VAL A 32 3.31 -7.20 6.26
N ASP A 33 3.03 -7.76 7.43
CA ASP A 33 3.93 -7.77 8.58
C ASP A 33 4.78 -9.04 8.61
N LYS A 34 4.12 -10.20 8.56
CA LYS A 34 4.77 -11.51 8.69
C LYS A 34 4.09 -12.52 7.77
N LYS A 35 4.90 -13.42 7.22
CA LYS A 35 4.47 -14.61 6.50
C LYS A 35 4.94 -15.83 7.30
N LYS A 36 4.06 -16.81 7.52
CA LYS A 36 4.35 -18.05 8.24
C LYS A 36 3.88 -19.27 7.44
N PRO A 37 4.57 -20.41 7.46
CA PRO A 37 5.84 -20.64 8.17
C PRO A 37 7.03 -19.91 7.54
N ASN A 38 7.03 -19.73 6.22
CA ASN A 38 8.05 -18.98 5.49
C ASN A 38 7.43 -18.08 4.40
N ALA A 39 8.26 -17.29 3.72
CA ALA A 39 7.81 -16.33 2.71
C ALA A 39 7.44 -16.97 1.36
N ALA A 40 8.05 -18.11 1.03
CA ALA A 40 7.85 -18.80 -0.24
C ALA A 40 6.49 -19.53 -0.28
N ASN A 41 6.18 -20.27 0.78
CA ASN A 41 4.95 -21.05 0.93
C ASN A 41 4.21 -20.64 2.22
N PRO A 42 3.64 -19.42 2.27
CA PRO A 42 2.89 -18.99 3.45
C PRO A 42 1.57 -19.76 3.58
N ARG A 43 1.28 -20.21 4.79
CA ARG A 43 -0.06 -20.66 5.23
C ARG A 43 -0.78 -19.59 6.06
N LYS A 44 -0.04 -18.61 6.58
CA LYS A 44 -0.58 -17.47 7.33
C LYS A 44 0.17 -16.21 6.95
N VAL A 45 -0.57 -15.19 6.53
CA VAL A 45 -0.05 -13.86 6.23
C VAL A 45 -0.72 -12.87 7.15
N ILE A 46 0.08 -12.23 7.99
CA ILE A 46 -0.38 -11.22 8.94
C ILE A 46 -0.17 -9.86 8.30
N TYR A 47 -1.24 -9.09 8.21
CA TYR A 47 -1.25 -7.69 7.81
C TYR A 47 -1.22 -6.80 9.06
N ARG A 48 -0.63 -5.63 8.90
CA ARG A 48 -0.69 -4.52 9.85
C ARG A 48 -1.14 -3.27 9.12
N CYS A 49 -1.66 -2.29 9.86
CA CYS A 49 -1.82 -0.95 9.31
C CYS A 49 -0.47 -0.40 8.81
N SER A 50 -0.48 0.31 7.68
CA SER A 50 0.68 1.01 7.13
C SER A 50 1.25 2.04 8.10
N LYS A 51 0.42 2.60 9.00
CA LYS A 51 0.81 3.49 10.10
C LYS A 51 1.18 2.74 11.39
N GLY A 52 1.17 1.41 11.39
CA GLY A 52 1.34 0.56 12.57
C GLY A 52 2.77 0.48 13.14
N ARG A 53 3.78 0.98 12.41
CA ARG A 53 5.14 1.06 12.93
C ARG A 53 5.28 2.25 13.89
N LYS A 54 6.28 2.18 14.77
CA LYS A 54 6.76 3.33 15.53
C LYS A 54 7.98 3.90 14.81
N PHE A 55 8.07 5.22 14.72
CA PHE A 55 9.24 5.86 14.16
C PHE A 55 10.39 5.82 15.15
N ASN A 56 11.47 5.12 14.79
CA ASN A 56 12.69 5.07 15.58
C ASN A 56 13.74 5.96 14.92
N SER A 57 14.03 7.11 15.56
CA SER A 57 15.09 8.01 15.14
C SER A 57 16.44 7.28 15.14
N GLN A 58 17.12 7.26 13.99
CA GLN A 58 18.49 6.75 13.85
C GLN A 58 19.54 7.84 14.15
N ALA A 59 19.13 9.06 14.49
CA ALA A 59 20.07 10.12 14.84
C ALA A 59 20.82 9.74 16.13
N ARG A 60 22.15 9.83 16.10
CA ARG A 60 22.97 9.67 17.31
C ARG A 60 22.56 10.74 18.32
N SER A 61 22.61 10.40 19.61
CA SER A 61 22.33 11.34 20.69
C SER A 61 23.16 12.63 20.56
N SER A 62 24.43 12.49 20.14
CA SER A 62 25.37 13.58 19.90
C SER A 62 25.10 14.46 18.67
N THR A 63 24.16 14.07 17.79
CA THR A 63 23.83 14.89 16.61
C THR A 63 22.95 16.06 17.03
N HIS A 64 23.47 17.29 16.84
CA HIS A 64 22.73 18.53 17.08
C HIS A 64 21.40 18.56 16.32
N THR A 65 20.34 19.09 16.94
CA THR A 65 18.96 19.07 16.43
C THR A 65 18.82 19.70 15.04
N SER A 66 19.61 20.73 14.72
CA SER A 66 19.62 21.37 13.40
C SER A 66 20.13 20.47 12.27
N ARG A 67 20.97 19.47 12.60
CA ARG A 67 21.51 18.50 11.64
C ARG A 67 20.66 17.23 11.54
N ARG A 68 19.63 17.10 12.37
CA ARG A 68 18.70 15.97 12.32
C ARG A 68 17.71 16.15 11.18
N ARG A 69 17.53 15.11 10.36
CA ARG A 69 16.51 15.10 9.31
C ARG A 69 15.12 15.22 9.95
N LYS A 70 14.40 16.29 9.65
CA LYS A 70 12.98 16.44 10.00
C LYS A 70 12.15 15.54 9.08
N THR A 71 11.68 14.41 9.59
CA THR A 71 10.84 13.48 8.81
C THR A 71 9.37 13.71 9.12
N SER A 72 8.54 13.85 8.09
CA SER A 72 7.07 13.90 8.18
C SER A 72 6.46 12.48 8.30
N THR A 73 7.00 11.67 9.20
CA THR A 73 6.54 10.30 9.37
C THR A 73 5.05 10.26 9.72
N GLN A 74 4.31 9.41 9.02
CA GLN A 74 2.88 9.20 9.25
C GLN A 74 2.61 8.01 10.18
N MET A 75 3.66 7.48 10.81
CA MET A 75 3.63 6.32 11.70
C MET A 75 3.04 6.70 13.07
N THR A 76 1.95 6.05 13.46
CA THR A 76 1.24 6.30 14.73
C THR A 76 1.34 5.12 15.71
N GLY A 77 2.05 4.05 15.35
CA GLY A 77 2.06 2.82 16.14
C GLY A 77 0.70 2.11 16.19
N CYS A 78 -0.14 2.31 15.16
CA CYS A 78 -1.47 1.71 15.04
C CYS A 78 -1.48 0.19 15.33
N PRO A 79 -2.32 -0.27 16.29
CA PRO A 79 -2.36 -1.67 16.71
C PRO A 79 -3.08 -2.59 15.72
N PHE A 80 -3.87 -2.04 14.78
CA PHE A 80 -4.71 -2.81 13.86
C PHE A 80 -3.94 -3.94 13.11
N ARG A 81 -4.47 -5.16 13.21
CA ARG A 81 -3.95 -6.40 12.59
C ARG A 81 -5.07 -7.24 11.96
N LEU A 82 -4.75 -7.83 10.81
CA LEU A 82 -5.60 -8.77 10.10
C LEU A 82 -4.76 -9.96 9.65
N ALA A 83 -5.34 -11.14 9.48
CA ALA A 83 -4.63 -12.30 8.94
C ALA A 83 -5.41 -12.98 7.83
N ALA A 84 -4.73 -13.26 6.72
CA ALA A 84 -5.16 -14.28 5.77
C ALA A 84 -4.54 -15.61 6.19
N VAL A 85 -5.37 -16.65 6.36
CA VAL A 85 -4.94 -17.96 6.85
C VAL A 85 -5.49 -19.04 5.92
N ARG A 86 -4.68 -20.07 5.69
CA ARG A 86 -5.06 -21.31 5.06
C ARG A 86 -4.70 -22.47 5.99
N ARG A 87 -5.66 -23.36 6.24
CA ARG A 87 -5.37 -24.65 6.88
C ARG A 87 -5.28 -25.70 5.78
N ASP A 88 -4.10 -26.29 5.63
CA ASP A 88 -3.82 -27.34 4.63
C ASP A 88 -4.30 -26.96 3.22
N ASP A 89 -5.18 -27.76 2.62
CA ASP A 89 -5.76 -27.54 1.29
C ASP A 89 -7.13 -26.85 1.32
N SER A 90 -7.51 -26.29 2.48
CA SER A 90 -8.71 -25.45 2.59
C SER A 90 -8.54 -24.14 1.83
N PRO A 91 -9.63 -23.45 1.46
CA PRO A 91 -9.53 -22.11 0.91
C PRO A 91 -8.93 -21.12 1.92
N TRP A 92 -8.42 -20.00 1.41
CA TRP A 92 -7.94 -18.90 2.22
C TRP A 92 -9.11 -18.18 2.90
N VAL A 93 -8.95 -17.87 4.18
CA VAL A 93 -9.91 -17.08 4.95
C VAL A 93 -9.22 -15.87 5.56
N VAL A 94 -9.91 -14.75 5.58
CA VAL A 94 -9.44 -13.53 6.23
C VAL A 94 -10.09 -13.44 7.61
N ARG A 95 -9.33 -13.12 8.65
CA ARG A 95 -9.86 -12.95 10.00
C ARG A 95 -9.09 -11.91 10.81
N PRO A 96 -9.71 -11.27 11.80
CA PRO A 96 -9.00 -10.46 12.79
C PRO A 96 -7.94 -11.30 13.50
N VAL A 97 -6.84 -10.66 13.88
CA VAL A 97 -5.85 -11.28 14.77
C VAL A 97 -6.27 -11.02 16.21
N GLU A 98 -6.30 -12.06 17.02
CA GLU A 98 -6.55 -11.91 18.47
C GLU A 98 -5.39 -11.14 19.14
N GLY A 99 -5.75 -10.20 19.99
CA GLY A 99 -4.82 -9.35 20.72
C GLY A 99 -5.51 -8.10 21.26
N VAL A 100 -4.77 -7.31 22.03
CA VAL A 100 -5.29 -6.05 22.59
C VAL A 100 -5.41 -5.01 21.47
N ASN A 101 -6.63 -4.50 21.25
CA ASN A 101 -6.95 -3.43 20.29
C ASN A 101 -6.52 -3.71 18.84
N THR A 102 -6.39 -4.97 18.45
CA THR A 102 -5.95 -5.37 17.11
C THR A 102 -7.02 -5.21 16.03
N ASP A 103 -8.26 -4.95 16.42
CA ASP A 103 -9.41 -4.66 15.58
C ASP A 103 -9.65 -3.16 15.37
N GLN A 104 -8.94 -2.29 16.10
CA GLN A 104 -9.15 -0.84 16.07
C GLN A 104 -7.97 -0.07 15.46
N HIS A 105 -8.30 0.97 14.70
CA HIS A 105 -7.34 1.97 14.25
C HIS A 105 -7.20 3.09 15.29
N ASN A 106 -5.98 3.54 15.54
CA ASN A 106 -5.72 4.68 16.44
C ASN A 106 -5.60 6.02 15.70
N HIS A 107 -6.07 6.08 14.47
CA HIS A 107 -6.01 7.25 13.61
C HIS A 107 -7.21 7.25 12.67
N GLU A 108 -7.57 8.43 12.20
CA GLU A 108 -8.67 8.61 11.25
C GLU A 108 -8.36 7.95 9.90
N SER A 109 -9.43 7.66 9.17
CA SER A 109 -9.35 7.28 7.77
C SER A 109 -8.83 8.44 6.94
N LEU A 110 -8.02 8.15 5.93
CA LEU A 110 -7.41 9.14 5.05
C LEU A 110 -7.80 8.88 3.61
N ASP A 111 -7.74 9.95 2.80
CA ASP A 111 -7.91 9.84 1.37
C ASP A 111 -6.90 8.83 0.77
N PRO A 112 -7.33 7.88 -0.09
CA PRO A 112 -6.45 6.92 -0.76
C PRO A 112 -5.25 7.56 -1.46
N ALA A 113 -5.41 8.75 -2.04
CA ALA A 113 -4.36 9.54 -2.66
C ALA A 113 -3.25 9.93 -1.68
N THR A 114 -3.47 9.91 -0.37
CA THR A 114 -2.43 10.16 0.64
C THR A 114 -1.44 9.00 0.72
N TYR A 115 -1.88 7.77 0.46
CA TYR A 115 -1.04 6.58 0.59
C TYR A 115 -0.20 6.33 -0.68
N PRO A 116 1.15 6.34 -0.58
CA PRO A 116 2.02 6.07 -1.73
C PRO A 116 1.76 4.72 -2.40
N LYS A 117 1.31 3.72 -1.62
CA LYS A 117 0.96 2.40 -2.14
C LYS A 117 -0.14 2.45 -3.20
N TYR A 118 -1.20 3.21 -2.95
CA TYR A 118 -2.34 3.29 -3.86
C TYR A 118 -2.02 4.10 -5.11
N ARG A 119 -1.27 5.21 -4.96
CA ARG A 119 -0.75 5.96 -6.12
C ARG A 119 0.20 5.11 -6.96
N LYS A 120 1.08 4.32 -6.32
CA LYS A 120 1.98 3.39 -7.00
C LYS A 120 1.20 2.34 -7.79
N TYR A 121 0.11 1.80 -7.24
CA TYR A 121 -0.76 0.87 -7.96
C TYR A 121 -1.36 1.53 -9.21
N GLY A 122 -1.90 2.74 -9.08
CA GLY A 122 -2.44 3.52 -10.21
C GLY A 122 -1.45 3.76 -11.34
N ILE A 123 -0.26 4.28 -11.02
CA ILE A 123 0.77 4.56 -12.03
C ILE A 123 1.24 3.27 -12.70
N MET A 124 1.40 2.17 -11.94
CA MET A 124 1.84 0.90 -12.52
C MET A 124 0.77 0.29 -13.44
N LYS A 125 -0.51 0.45 -13.12
CA LYS A 125 -1.63 0.00 -13.96
C LYS A 125 -1.61 0.63 -15.36
N ARG A 126 -1.12 1.87 -15.48
CA ARG A 126 -0.99 2.59 -16.76
C ARG A 126 0.45 2.67 -17.27
N ARG A 127 1.40 1.92 -16.70
CA ARG A 127 2.85 2.04 -17.01
C ARG A 127 3.15 1.98 -18.50
N ALA A 128 2.65 0.95 -19.20
CA ALA A 128 2.92 0.77 -20.62
C ALA A 128 2.40 1.95 -21.46
N GLY A 129 1.18 2.40 -21.22
CA GLY A 129 0.59 3.56 -21.91
C GLY A 129 1.35 4.86 -21.63
N ILE A 130 1.77 5.09 -20.38
CA ILE A 130 2.58 6.26 -20.00
C ILE A 130 3.91 6.27 -20.74
N ILE A 131 4.60 5.12 -20.79
CA ILE A 131 5.90 5.00 -21.47
C ILE A 131 5.74 5.21 -22.97
N ASN A 132 4.73 4.59 -23.58
CA ASN A 132 4.47 4.75 -25.01
C ASN A 132 4.17 6.22 -25.36
N ALA A 133 3.34 6.90 -24.57
CA ALA A 133 3.04 8.32 -24.76
C ALA A 133 4.29 9.20 -24.61
N TRP A 134 5.13 8.90 -23.62
CA TRP A 134 6.40 9.59 -23.40
C TRP A 134 7.37 9.42 -24.58
N ASN A 135 7.54 8.19 -25.07
CA ASN A 135 8.41 7.89 -26.21
C ASN A 135 7.90 8.50 -27.52
N ALA A 136 6.57 8.69 -27.63
CA ALA A 136 5.94 9.45 -28.72
C ALA A 136 6.06 10.98 -28.57
N GLY A 137 6.76 11.49 -27.54
CA GLY A 137 7.00 12.92 -27.32
C GLY A 137 5.91 13.64 -26.52
N THR A 138 4.93 12.93 -25.96
CA THR A 138 3.88 13.53 -25.13
C THR A 138 4.49 14.11 -23.85
N ARG A 139 4.18 15.37 -23.55
CA ARG A 139 4.78 16.05 -22.40
C ARG A 139 4.20 15.52 -21.08
N PRO A 140 4.97 15.50 -19.97
CA PRO A 140 4.50 14.89 -18.71
C PRO A 140 3.24 15.55 -18.13
N HIS A 141 3.03 16.85 -18.35
CA HIS A 141 1.83 17.53 -17.89
C HIS A 141 0.57 17.10 -18.67
N GLN A 142 0.70 16.75 -19.95
CA GLN A 142 -0.40 16.22 -20.78
C GLN A 142 -0.74 14.79 -20.35
N ILE A 143 0.27 13.94 -20.16
CA ILE A 143 0.10 12.59 -19.60
C ILE A 143 -0.60 12.67 -18.23
N LEU A 144 -0.16 13.57 -17.35
CA LEU A 144 -0.80 13.76 -16.05
C LEU A 144 -2.26 14.22 -16.16
N ALA A 145 -2.58 15.11 -17.10
CA ALA A 145 -3.96 15.54 -17.34
C ALA A 145 -4.85 14.36 -17.77
N GLN A 146 -4.34 13.49 -18.66
CA GLN A 146 -5.03 12.27 -19.06
C GLN A 146 -5.25 11.32 -17.87
N LEU A 147 -4.23 11.11 -17.04
CA LEU A 147 -4.34 10.25 -15.85
C LEU A 147 -5.37 10.79 -14.85
N ARG A 148 -5.47 12.10 -14.67
CA ARG A 148 -6.48 12.74 -13.80
C ARG A 148 -7.90 12.63 -14.33
N ALA A 149 -8.05 12.60 -15.65
CA ALA A 149 -9.34 12.41 -16.32
C ALA A 149 -9.74 10.92 -16.45
N ASP A 150 -8.87 9.98 -16.04
CA ASP A 150 -9.17 8.55 -16.09
C ASP A 150 -10.35 8.23 -15.15
N PRO A 151 -11.39 7.52 -15.63
CA PRO A 151 -12.54 7.14 -14.79
C PRO A 151 -12.15 6.18 -13.66
N ASP A 152 -11.01 5.50 -13.75
CA ASP A 152 -10.50 4.65 -12.69
C ASP A 152 -9.93 5.47 -11.52
N SER A 153 -10.63 5.42 -10.38
CA SER A 153 -10.20 6.06 -9.12
C SER A 153 -8.82 5.59 -8.62
N ASN A 154 -8.31 4.47 -9.10
CA ASN A 154 -6.94 4.04 -8.80
C ASN A 154 -5.91 4.87 -9.55
N VAL A 155 -6.25 5.38 -10.73
CA VAL A 155 -5.34 6.09 -11.65
C VAL A 155 -5.40 7.60 -11.43
N ASN A 156 -6.60 8.16 -11.24
CA ASN A 156 -6.76 9.62 -11.13
C ASN A 156 -6.15 10.26 -9.88
N ILE A 157 -5.78 9.45 -8.88
CA ILE A 157 -5.06 9.88 -7.67
C ILE A 157 -3.53 9.99 -7.86
N VAL A 158 -3.00 9.65 -9.03
CA VAL A 158 -1.56 9.72 -9.33
C VAL A 158 -1.07 11.16 -9.34
N THR A 159 0.07 11.41 -8.70
CA THR A 159 0.67 12.75 -8.66
C THR A 159 1.73 12.94 -9.75
N ARG A 160 2.06 14.21 -10.02
CA ARG A 160 3.19 14.58 -10.88
C ARG A 160 4.51 13.94 -10.43
N HIS A 161 4.72 13.82 -9.12
CA HIS A 161 5.94 13.23 -8.57
C HIS A 161 6.04 11.74 -8.89
N ASP A 162 4.92 11.00 -8.77
CA ASP A 162 4.85 9.58 -9.12
C ASP A 162 5.16 9.37 -10.61
N LEU A 163 4.59 10.20 -11.50
CA LEU A 163 4.87 10.18 -12.94
C LEU A 163 6.35 10.44 -13.23
N ASN A 164 6.92 11.50 -12.67
CA ASN A 164 8.32 11.85 -12.90
C ASN A 164 9.26 10.75 -12.39
N ASN A 165 8.93 10.09 -11.27
CA ASN A 165 9.72 8.98 -10.76
C ASN A 165 9.68 7.78 -11.70
N LEU A 166 8.52 7.44 -12.25
CA LEU A 166 8.40 6.38 -13.26
C LEU A 166 9.25 6.68 -14.50
N LEU A 167 9.13 7.89 -15.06
CA LEU A 167 9.89 8.29 -16.24
C LEU A 167 11.40 8.32 -15.99
N ARG A 168 11.82 8.78 -14.80
CA ARG A 168 13.23 8.74 -14.37
C ARG A 168 13.74 7.31 -14.23
N GLN A 169 12.92 6.39 -13.74
CA GLN A 169 13.28 4.98 -13.64
C GLN A 169 13.43 4.38 -15.05
N HIS A 170 12.48 4.62 -15.95
CA HIS A 170 12.54 4.12 -17.32
C HIS A 170 13.83 4.55 -18.05
N ARG A 171 14.20 5.83 -17.98
CA ARG A 171 15.45 6.35 -18.58
C ARG A 171 16.76 5.78 -17.99
N ARG A 172 16.70 5.08 -16.84
CA ARG A 172 17.86 4.38 -16.26
C ARG A 172 17.93 2.93 -16.70
N GLU A 173 16.81 2.38 -17.15
CA GLU A 173 16.65 1.00 -17.61
C GLU A 173 16.89 0.88 -19.12
N GLU A 174 16.83 1.99 -19.86
CA GLU A 174 17.34 2.16 -21.22
C GLU A 174 18.87 2.30 -21.24
#